data_AF-A0A399NPH7-F1
#
_entry.id   AF-A0A399NPH7-F1
#
_cell.length_a   1.000
_cell.length_b   1.000
_cell.length_c   1.000
_cell.angle_alpha   90.00
_cell.angle_beta   90.00
_cell.angle_gamma   90.00
#
_symmetry.space_group_name_H-M   'P 1'
#
loop_
_entity.id
_entity.type
_entity.pdbx_description
1 polymer ?
#
loop_
_entity_poly.entity_id
_entity_poly.type
_entity_poly.pdbx_seq_one_letter_code
_entity_poly.pdbx_strand_id
1 'polypeptide(L)'
;AMAALAATTDSASLAEARSAHIGEASPLARLNGSLRSLPPEQRKDAGKLVGQSRARVTQAFQAREAEIQEQEAAARLVAEAVDVTALPSHQLPRAG
;
A
#
# COMPACT_ATOMS: atom_id res chain seq x y z
N ALA A 1 -4.46 3.01 12.43
CA ALA A 1 -3.33 3.01 11.48
C ALA A 1 -2.61 1.67 11.46
N MET A 2 -1.76 1.33 12.43
CA MET A 2 -1.00 0.06 12.39
C MET A 2 -1.89 -1.20 12.37
N ALA A 3 -2.97 -1.23 13.15
CA ALA A 3 -3.93 -2.34 13.13
C ALA A 3 -4.67 -2.47 11.80
N ALA A 4 -5.01 -1.34 11.16
CA ALA A 4 -5.65 -1.35 9.84
C ALA A 4 -4.69 -1.87 8.77
N LEU A 5 -3.42 -1.47 8.83
CA LEU A 5 -2.36 -1.94 7.94
C LEU A 5 -2.05 -3.44 8.12
N ALA A 6 -2.17 -3.97 9.33
CA ALA A 6 -2.06 -5.40 9.57
C ALA A 6 -3.24 -6.21 8.99
N ALA A 7 -4.42 -5.57 8.85
CA ALA A 7 -5.62 -6.19 8.28
C ALA A 7 -5.67 -6.14 6.74
N THR A 8 -4.80 -5.35 6.08
CA THR A 8 -4.76 -5.26 4.61
C THR A 8 -4.04 -6.45 4.01
N THR A 9 -4.72 -7.13 3.09
CA THR A 9 -4.27 -8.36 2.41
C THR A 9 -4.03 -8.17 0.92
N ASP A 10 -4.48 -7.05 0.36
CA ASP A 10 -4.43 -6.76 -1.07
C ASP A 10 -4.20 -5.26 -1.31
N SER A 11 -3.82 -4.94 -2.55
CA SER A 11 -3.51 -3.56 -2.94
C SER A 11 -4.71 -2.60 -2.81
N ALA A 12 -5.94 -3.09 -2.97
CA ALA A 12 -7.16 -2.31 -2.84
C ALA A 12 -7.44 -1.89 -1.38
N SER A 13 -7.45 -2.84 -0.45
CA SER A 13 -7.62 -2.61 0.98
C SER A 13 -6.49 -1.74 1.55
N LEU A 14 -5.26 -1.91 1.04
CA LEU A 14 -4.14 -1.04 1.41
C LEU A 14 -4.38 0.41 0.97
N ALA A 15 -4.87 0.63 -0.24
CA ALA A 15 -5.19 1.97 -0.74
C ALA A 15 -6.31 2.64 0.07
N GLU A 16 -7.36 1.89 0.45
CA GLU A 16 -8.42 2.39 1.33
C GLU A 16 -7.89 2.78 2.71
N ALA A 17 -7.12 1.88 3.35
CA ALA A 17 -6.52 2.16 4.66
C ALA A 17 -5.56 3.35 4.61
N ARG A 18 -4.80 3.49 3.51
CA ARG A 18 -3.92 4.64 3.27
C ARG A 18 -4.72 5.92 3.11
N SER A 19 -5.81 5.92 2.36
CA SER A 19 -6.69 7.08 2.20
C SER A 19 -7.32 7.50 3.54
N ALA A 20 -7.82 6.54 4.31
CA ALA A 20 -8.43 6.80 5.62
C ALA A 20 -7.44 7.38 6.66
N HIS A 21 -6.16 6.97 6.61
CA HIS A 21 -5.19 7.32 7.64
C HIS A 21 -4.13 8.35 7.24
N ILE A 22 -3.80 8.46 5.95
CA ILE A 22 -2.79 9.40 5.40
C ILE A 22 -3.41 10.40 4.41
N GLY A 23 -4.57 10.08 3.84
CA GLY A 23 -5.25 10.90 2.84
C GLY A 23 -5.63 12.30 3.33
N GLU A 24 -6.13 13.12 2.41
CA GLU A 24 -6.38 14.55 2.65
C GLU A 24 -7.45 14.82 3.72
N ALA A 25 -8.40 13.90 3.89
CA ALA A 25 -9.42 13.97 4.93
C ALA A 25 -9.00 13.31 6.27
N SER A 26 -7.81 12.71 6.32
CA SER A 26 -7.36 11.90 7.45
C SER A 26 -7.12 12.72 8.72
N PRO A 27 -7.15 12.07 9.90
CA PRO A 27 -6.79 12.74 11.16
C PRO A 27 -5.40 13.39 11.12
N LEU A 28 -4.44 12.79 10.41
CA LEU A 28 -3.10 13.36 10.24
C LEU A 28 -3.11 14.62 9.37
N ALA A 29 -3.91 14.65 8.30
CA ALA A 29 -4.04 15.82 7.44
C ALA A 29 -4.74 16.98 8.19
N ARG A 30 -5.78 16.69 8.98
CA ARG A 30 -6.45 17.66 9.84
C ARG A 30 -5.51 18.22 10.90
N LEU A 31 -4.73 17.35 11.54
CA LEU A 31 -3.73 17.76 12.53
C LEU A 31 -2.68 18.68 11.88
N ASN A 32 -2.17 18.31 10.69
CA ASN A 32 -1.22 19.13 9.94
C ASN A 32 -1.82 20.49 9.52
N GLY A 33 -3.10 20.51 9.14
CA GLY A 33 -3.84 21.74 8.87
C GLY A 33 -3.97 22.64 10.10
N SER A 34 -4.24 22.05 11.28
CA SER A 34 -4.32 22.80 12.55
C SER A 34 -2.98 23.39 13.00
N LEU A 35 -1.85 22.89 12.49
CA LEU A 35 -0.55 23.50 12.78
C LEU A 35 -0.40 24.89 12.17
N ARG A 36 -1.08 25.17 11.05
CA ARG A 36 -1.03 26.49 10.39
C ARG A 36 -1.63 27.59 11.25
N SER A 37 -2.57 27.27 12.15
CA SER A 37 -3.16 28.24 13.07
C SER A 37 -2.35 28.44 14.36
N LEU A 38 -1.29 27.66 14.60
CA LEU A 38 -0.47 27.80 15.80
C LEU A 38 0.51 28.99 15.71
N PRO A 39 0.87 29.61 16.85
CA PRO A 39 1.93 30.60 16.93
C PRO A 39 3.27 30.05 16.42
N PRO A 40 4.16 30.90 15.84
CA PRO A 40 5.43 30.46 15.25
C PRO A 40 6.30 29.62 16.19
N GLU A 41 6.28 29.95 17.48
CA GLU A 41 7.08 29.28 18.52
C GLU A 41 6.66 27.83 18.74
N GLN A 42 5.35 27.55 18.74
CA GLN A 42 4.81 26.19 18.91
C GLN A 42 4.77 25.42 17.59
N ARG A 43 4.71 26.13 16.46
CA ARG A 43 4.61 25.54 15.12
C ARG A 43 5.82 24.69 14.75
N LYS A 44 7.03 25.09 15.20
CA LYS A 44 8.27 24.36 14.89
C LYS A 44 8.28 22.97 15.52
N ASP A 45 8.00 22.88 16.82
CA ASP A 45 8.03 21.63 17.56
C ASP A 45 6.84 20.74 17.19
N ALA A 46 5.65 21.31 17.08
CA ALA A 46 4.46 20.59 16.65
C ALA A 46 4.59 20.09 15.20
N GLY A 47 5.13 20.89 14.28
CA GLY A 47 5.41 20.47 12.90
C GLY A 47 6.42 19.34 12.80
N LYS A 48 7.47 19.36 13.63
CA LYS A 48 8.45 18.28 13.71
C LYS A 48 7.79 16.97 14.17
N LEU A 49 6.99 17.01 15.24
CA LEU A 49 6.31 15.82 15.78
C LEU A 49 5.28 15.22 14.80
N VAL A 50 4.46 16.08 14.17
CA VAL A 50 3.47 15.65 13.19
C VAL A 50 4.14 15.10 11.94
N GLY A 51 5.18 15.78 11.44
CA GLY A 51 5.97 15.32 10.30
C GLY A 51 6.60 13.95 10.55
N GLN A 52 7.23 13.75 11.71
CA GLN A 52 7.82 12.45 12.08
C GLN A 52 6.77 11.34 12.18
N SER A 53 5.63 11.64 12.80
CA SER A 53 4.53 10.66 12.93
C SER A 53 3.99 10.27 11.56
N ARG A 54 3.78 11.25 10.67
CA ARG A 54 3.35 11.01 9.29
C ARG A 54 4.39 10.22 8.50
N ALA A 55 5.67 10.52 8.66
CA ALA A 55 6.75 9.80 7.98
C ALA A 55 6.77 8.32 8.39
N ARG A 56 6.68 8.01 9.69
CA ARG A 56 6.64 6.63 10.21
C ARG A 56 5.45 5.85 9.65
N VAL A 57 4.26 6.46 9.66
CA VAL A 57 3.05 5.82 9.12
C VAL A 57 3.19 5.61 7.61
N THR A 58 3.70 6.59 6.87
CA THR A 58 3.93 6.46 5.43
C THR A 58 4.92 5.34 5.10
N GLN A 59 6.02 5.23 5.84
CA GLN A 59 7.00 4.15 5.67
C GLN A 59 6.39 2.78 5.94
N ALA A 60 5.58 2.63 6.99
CA ALA A 60 4.89 1.37 7.25
C ALA A 60 3.97 0.98 6.09
N PHE A 61 3.23 1.93 5.54
CA PHE A 61 2.37 1.71 4.37
C PHE A 61 3.17 1.32 3.13
N GLN A 62 4.30 1.98 2.86
CA GLN A 62 5.17 1.65 1.73
C GLN A 62 5.80 0.26 1.85
N ALA A 63 6.22 -0.14 3.06
CA ALA A 63 6.76 -1.47 3.30
C ALA A 63 5.71 -2.55 3.01
N ARG A 64 4.48 -2.35 3.52
CA ARG A 64 3.38 -3.28 3.27
C ARG A 64 2.93 -3.31 1.80
N GLU A 65 2.98 -2.17 1.12
CA GLU A 65 2.71 -2.06 -0.31
C GLU A 65 3.67 -2.92 -1.13
N ALA A 66 4.97 -2.86 -0.82
CA ALA A 66 5.98 -3.68 -1.48
C ALA A 66 5.74 -5.18 -1.25
N GLU A 67 5.43 -5.59 -0.01
CA GLU A 67 5.11 -7.00 0.32
C GLU A 67 3.90 -7.51 -0.50
N ILE A 68 2.83 -6.71 -0.57
CA ILE A 68 1.61 -7.08 -1.29
C ILE A 68 1.88 -7.14 -2.80
N GLN A 69 2.60 -6.17 -3.36
CA GLN A 69 2.95 -6.17 -4.78
C GLN A 69 3.80 -7.40 -5.16
N GLU A 70 4.75 -7.80 -4.30
CA GLU A 70 5.55 -9.00 -4.52
C GLU A 70 4.69 -10.28 -4.47
N GLN A 71 3.76 -10.37 -3.52
CA GLN A 71 2.81 -11.47 -3.42
C GLN A 71 1.87 -11.56 -4.63
N GLU A 72 1.30 -10.43 -5.06
CA GLU A 72 0.42 -10.35 -6.23
C GLU A 72 1.18 -10.68 -7.52
N ALA A 73 2.42 -10.20 -7.67
CA ALA A 73 3.28 -10.53 -8.81
C ALA A 73 3.61 -12.03 -8.86
N ALA A 74 3.96 -12.63 -7.71
CA ALA A 74 4.22 -14.07 -7.62
C ALA A 74 2.97 -14.89 -7.94
N ALA A 75 1.80 -14.49 -7.42
CA ALA A 75 0.53 -15.14 -7.72
C ALA A 75 0.18 -15.06 -9.22
N ARG A 76 0.46 -13.93 -9.86
CA ARG A 76 0.25 -13.74 -11.31
C ARG A 76 1.14 -14.65 -12.14
N LEU A 77 2.43 -14.78 -11.79
CA LEU A 77 3.35 -15.69 -12.47
C LEU A 77 2.91 -17.15 -12.36
N VAL A 78 2.40 -17.57 -11.20
CA VAL A 78 1.84 -18.93 -11.02
C VAL A 78 0.58 -19.12 -11.87
N ALA A 79 -0.32 -18.15 -11.92
CA ALA A 79 -1.52 -18.21 -12.74
C ALA A 79 -1.19 -18.29 -14.24
N GLU A 80 -0.23 -17.50 -14.71
CA GLU A 80 0.27 -17.56 -16.09
C GLU A 80 0.95 -18.90 -16.40
N ALA A 81 1.70 -19.49 -15.46
CA ALA A 81 2.31 -20.81 -15.64
C ALA A 81 1.28 -21.94 -15.79
N VAL A 82 0.17 -21.88 -15.03
CA VAL A 82 -0.91 -22.87 -15.11
C VAL A 82 -1.60 -22.81 -16.48
N ASP A 83 -1.85 -21.61 -17.01
CA ASP A 83 -2.48 -21.43 -18.33
C ASP A 83 -1.61 -22.01 -19.47
N VAL A 84 -0.29 -21.80 -19.41
CA VAL A 84 0.66 -22.39 -20.38
C VAL A 84 0.67 -23.92 -20.30
N THR A 85 0.54 -24.51 -19.10
CA THR A 85 0.44 -25.98 -18.95
C THR A 85 -0.92 -26.56 -19.31
N ALA A 86 -1.98 -25.74 -19.30
CA ALA A 86 -3.34 -26.14 -19.64
C ALA A 86 -3.59 -26.14 -21.16
N LEU A 87 -2.69 -25.55 -21.96
CA LEU A 87 -2.73 -25.69 -23.42
C LEU A 87 -2.41 -27.15 -23.81
N PRO A 88 -3.36 -27.90 -24.40
CA PRO A 88 -3.08 -29.26 -24.81
C PRO A 88 -2.05 -29.20 -25.93
N SER A 89 -0.91 -29.87 -25.72
CA SER A 89 0.08 -30.09 -26.76
C SER A 89 -0.62 -30.73 -27.96
N HIS A 90 -0.88 -29.94 -29.00
CA HIS A 90 -1.45 -30.43 -30.25
C HIS A 90 -0.36 -31.26 -30.93
N GLN A 91 -0.26 -32.53 -30.52
CA GLN A 91 0.51 -33.53 -31.24
C GLN A 91 -0.19 -33.71 -32.59
N LEU A 92 0.31 -32.99 -33.60
CA LEU A 92 -0.04 -33.24 -34.99
C LEU A 92 0.26 -34.71 -35.29
N PRO A 93 -0.73 -35.52 -35.73
CA PRO A 93 -0.44 -36.86 -36.18
C PRO A 93 0.43 -36.77 -37.45
N ARG A 94 1.68 -37.21 -37.34
CA ARG A 94 2.49 -37.58 -38.51
C ARG A 94 1.97 -38.92 -39.03
N ALA A 95 1.39 -38.91 -40.24
CA ALA A 95 1.41 -39.97 -41.27
C ALA A 95 0.25 -39.72 -42.24
N GLY A 96 0.36 -39.85 -43.55
CA GLY A 96 1.46 -40.28 -44.43
C GLY A 96 1.03 -40.07 -45.87
#